data_AF-A0ABC8D340-F1
#
_entry.id   AF-A0ABC8D340-F1
#
_cell.length_a   1.000
_cell.length_b   1.000
_cell.length_c   1.000
_cell.angle_alpha   90.00
_cell.angle_beta   90.00
_cell.angle_gamma   90.00
#
_symmetry.space_group_name_H-M   'P 1'
#
loop_
_entity.id
_entity.type
_entity.pdbx_description
1 polymer ?
#
loop_
_entity_poly.entity_id
_entity_poly.type
_entity_poly.pdbx_seq_one_letter_code
_entity_poly.pdbx_strand_id
1 'polypeptide(L)'
;MISQAGAPTTKSMIGRKIIPDTEKKPDKNGVYMAKVEVGSVKKIADSSFFPREWNRTDVLKAIDEAYHTRKQVRSNKYRGITSTGIKIEMYLNSDGTIATAYPLYKK
;
A
#
# COMPACT_ATOMS: atom_id res chain seq x y z
N MET A 1 -22.08 -29.40 -15.94
CA MET A 1 -21.69 -27.98 -16.13
C MET A 1 -20.66 -27.68 -15.06
N ILE A 2 -19.38 -27.65 -15.41
CA ILE A 2 -18.27 -27.52 -14.46
C ILE A 2 -17.49 -26.23 -14.71
N SER A 3 -16.97 -25.71 -13.60
CA SER A 3 -15.92 -24.69 -13.45
C SER A 3 -16.36 -23.24 -13.36
N GLN A 4 -16.66 -22.82 -12.13
CA GLN A 4 -16.51 -21.43 -11.71
C GLN A 4 -15.02 -21.08 -11.59
N ALA A 5 -14.66 -20.01 -12.28
CA ALA A 5 -13.74 -18.95 -11.89
C ALA A 5 -12.38 -19.38 -11.29
N GLY A 6 -11.36 -19.39 -12.15
CA GLY A 6 -10.02 -19.02 -11.70
C GLY A 6 -10.01 -17.52 -11.37
N ALA A 7 -9.88 -17.18 -10.09
CA ALA A 7 -9.60 -15.82 -9.63
C ALA A 7 -8.17 -15.76 -9.02
N PRO A 8 -7.43 -14.66 -9.21
CA PRO A 8 -5.98 -14.72 -9.42
C PRO A 8 -5.18 -14.51 -8.13
N THR A 9 -4.17 -15.38 -7.97
CA THR A 9 -2.88 -15.18 -7.29
C THR A 9 -2.81 -14.14 -6.15
N THR A 10 -2.82 -14.64 -4.93
CA THR A 10 -2.38 -13.94 -3.70
C THR A 10 -1.01 -13.29 -3.88
N LYS A 11 -0.98 -11.96 -4.04
CA LYS A 11 0.25 -11.16 -3.98
C LYS A 11 0.74 -11.15 -2.52
N SER A 12 1.60 -12.10 -2.17
CA SER A 12 2.25 -12.17 -0.86
C SER A 12 3.26 -11.04 -0.72
N MET A 13 2.99 -10.06 0.15
CA MET A 13 4.03 -9.17 0.69
C MET A 13 4.59 -9.86 1.92
N ILE A 14 5.92 -9.92 2.09
CA ILE A 14 6.61 -10.68 3.15
C ILE A 14 5.84 -10.60 4.49
N GLY A 15 5.22 -11.71 4.89
CA GLY A 15 4.50 -11.88 6.16
C GLY A 15 3.05 -11.35 6.24
N ARG A 16 2.44 -10.90 5.14
CA ARG A 16 1.05 -10.38 5.10
C ARG A 16 0.22 -11.04 4.01
N LYS A 17 -0.92 -11.63 4.40
CA LYS A 17 -1.91 -12.20 3.48
C LYS A 17 -3.14 -11.31 3.44
N ILE A 18 -3.54 -10.86 2.25
CA ILE A 18 -4.82 -10.17 2.04
C ILE A 18 -5.95 -11.18 2.26
N ILE A 19 -6.94 -10.80 3.07
CA ILE A 19 -8.14 -11.59 3.30
C ILE A 19 -9.07 -11.38 2.09
N PRO A 20 -9.44 -12.43 1.34
CA PRO A 20 -10.36 -12.33 0.21
C PRO A 20 -11.67 -11.64 0.60
N ASP A 21 -12.31 -10.96 -0.35
CA ASP A 21 -13.61 -10.29 -0.19
C ASP A 21 -13.66 -9.16 0.86
N THR A 22 -12.51 -8.71 1.34
CA THR A 22 -12.41 -7.54 2.25
C THR A 22 -11.95 -6.26 1.53
N GLU A 23 -11.73 -6.35 0.23
CA GLU A 23 -11.28 -5.24 -0.59
C GLU A 23 -12.40 -4.21 -0.76
N LYS A 24 -12.07 -2.95 -0.47
CA LYS A 24 -12.95 -1.81 -0.76
C LYS A 24 -12.72 -1.34 -2.18
N LYS A 25 -13.76 -0.71 -2.75
CA LYS A 25 -13.67 -0.05 -4.06
C LYS A 25 -12.46 0.92 -4.07
N PRO A 26 -11.60 0.88 -5.10
CA PRO A 26 -10.50 1.83 -5.21
C PRO A 26 -10.97 3.29 -5.22
N ASP A 27 -10.13 4.19 -4.72
CA ASP A 27 -10.36 5.62 -4.80
C ASP A 27 -10.10 6.15 -6.23
N LYS A 28 -10.26 7.47 -6.43
CA LYS A 28 -10.08 8.10 -7.75
C LYS A 28 -8.68 7.89 -8.37
N ASN A 29 -7.69 7.53 -7.57
CA ASN A 29 -6.32 7.29 -7.99
C ASN A 29 -5.99 5.78 -8.05
N GLY A 30 -6.97 4.90 -7.82
CA GLY A 30 -6.82 3.45 -7.83
C GLY A 30 -6.26 2.86 -6.53
N VAL A 31 -6.01 3.67 -5.49
CA VAL A 31 -5.60 3.16 -4.17
C VAL A 31 -6.78 2.41 -3.57
N TYR A 32 -6.55 1.22 -3.02
CA TYR A 32 -7.61 0.42 -2.41
C TYR A 32 -7.26 0.03 -0.98
N MET A 33 -8.28 -0.32 -0.20
CA MET A 33 -8.09 -0.89 1.13
C MET A 33 -8.47 -2.36 1.15
N ALA A 34 -7.76 -3.15 1.93
CA ALA A 34 -8.13 -4.52 2.23
C ALA A 34 -7.72 -4.87 3.65
N LYS A 35 -8.35 -5.90 4.22
CA LYS A 35 -7.91 -6.47 5.50
C LYS A 35 -6.74 -7.41 5.23
N VAL A 36 -5.72 -7.32 6.07
CA VAL A 36 -4.58 -8.26 6.06
C VAL A 36 -4.46 -8.99 7.37
N GLU A 37 -4.08 -10.26 7.27
CA GLU A 37 -3.58 -11.07 8.38
C GLU A 37 -2.08 -10.82 8.54
N VAL A 38 -1.66 -10.40 9.74
CA VAL A 38 -0.25 -10.09 10.06
C VAL A 38 0.26 -11.04 11.14
N GLY A 39 1.20 -11.93 10.76
CA GLY A 39 1.84 -12.87 11.67
C GLY A 39 1.00 -14.10 12.02
N SER A 40 1.48 -14.90 12.98
CA SER A 40 0.85 -16.15 13.47
C SER A 40 -0.33 -15.91 14.42
N VAL A 41 -0.40 -14.73 15.05
CA VAL A 41 -1.58 -14.27 15.79
C VAL A 41 -2.42 -13.51 14.78
N LYS A 42 -3.62 -14.00 14.47
CA LYS A 42 -4.59 -13.48 13.47
C LYS A 42 -4.99 -12.01 13.67
N LYS A 43 -4.05 -11.08 13.62
CA LYS A 43 -4.30 -9.64 13.70
C LYS A 43 -4.80 -9.20 12.34
N ILE A 44 -6.07 -8.81 12.30
CA ILE A 44 -6.72 -8.25 11.12
C ILE A 44 -6.53 -6.74 11.17
N ALA A 45 -5.79 -6.19 10.21
CA ALA A 45 -5.57 -4.76 10.09
C ALA A 45 -6.13 -4.22 8.76
N ASP A 46 -6.78 -3.07 8.82
CA ASP A 46 -7.13 -2.29 7.63
C ASP A 46 -5.85 -1.70 7.03
N SER A 47 -5.50 -2.11 5.81
CA SER A 47 -4.32 -1.63 5.09
C SER A 47 -4.69 -1.01 3.77
N SER A 48 -3.93 0.01 3.35
CA SER A 48 -4.08 0.65 2.04
C SER A 48 -2.98 0.18 1.09
N PHE A 49 -3.32 0.00 -0.18
CA PHE A 49 -2.47 -0.60 -1.20
C PHE A 49 -2.39 0.28 -2.43
N PHE A 50 -1.24 0.25 -3.10
CA PHE A 50 -1.05 0.90 -4.40
C PHE A 50 -2.01 0.31 -5.43
N PRO A 51 -2.32 1.05 -6.51
CA PRO A 51 -3.19 0.55 -7.57
C PRO A 51 -2.79 -0.84 -8.05
N ARG A 52 -3.78 -1.72 -8.24
CA ARG A 52 -3.54 -3.12 -8.60
C ARG A 52 -2.80 -3.28 -9.93
N GLU A 53 -3.10 -2.38 -10.87
CA GLU A 53 -2.52 -2.32 -12.22
C GLU A 53 -1.05 -1.84 -12.21
N TRP A 54 -0.57 -1.28 -11.10
CA TRP A 54 0.80 -0.78 -11.04
C TRP A 54 1.82 -1.91 -10.97
N ASN A 55 2.84 -1.79 -11.80
CA ASN A 55 4.01 -2.64 -11.74
C ASN A 55 5.00 -2.13 -10.66
N ARG A 56 6.10 -2.85 -10.46
CA ARG A 56 7.12 -2.49 -9.47
C ARG A 56 7.74 -1.11 -9.75
N THR A 57 7.95 -0.76 -11.01
CA THR A 57 8.54 0.52 -11.42
C THR A 57 7.61 1.68 -11.08
N ASP A 58 6.30 1.54 -11.35
CA ASP A 58 5.31 2.58 -11.03
C ASP A 58 5.26 2.85 -9.52
N VAL A 59 5.28 1.78 -8.71
CA VAL A 59 5.31 1.87 -7.24
C VAL A 59 6.57 2.60 -6.77
N LEU A 60 7.75 2.21 -7.28
CA LEU A 60 9.01 2.84 -6.89
C LEU A 60 9.07 4.31 -7.28
N LYS A 61 8.62 4.65 -8.50
CA LYS A 61 8.53 6.03 -8.97
C LYS A 61 7.64 6.88 -8.06
N ALA A 62 6.47 6.37 -7.69
CA ALA A 62 5.55 7.09 -6.80
C ALA A 62 6.15 7.30 -5.40
N ILE A 63 6.85 6.30 -4.86
CA ILE A 63 7.54 6.42 -3.58
C ILE A 63 8.65 7.46 -3.67
N ASP A 64 9.42 7.48 -4.76
CA ASP A 64 10.49 8.45 -5.01
C ASP A 64 9.95 9.89 -5.09
N GLU A 65 8.88 10.11 -5.88
CA GLU A 65 8.18 11.40 -5.96
C GLU A 65 7.70 11.87 -4.58
N ALA A 66 7.07 10.98 -3.81
CA ALA A 66 6.61 11.30 -2.47
C ALA A 66 7.77 11.53 -1.51
N TYR A 67 8.89 10.83 -1.66
CA TYR A 67 10.08 11.01 -0.84
C TYR A 67 10.64 12.42 -1.05
N HIS A 68 10.75 12.89 -2.30
CA HIS A 68 11.24 14.24 -2.59
C HIS A 68 10.32 15.36 -2.10
N THR A 69 9.01 15.11 -1.98
CA THR A 69 8.03 16.10 -1.48
C THR A 69 7.68 15.92 0.00
N ARG A 70 8.36 15.01 0.71
CA ARG A 70 7.97 14.58 2.04
C ARG A 70 8.08 15.68 3.08
N LYS A 71 7.13 15.70 4.01
CA LYS A 71 7.15 16.50 5.24
C LYS A 71 7.07 15.58 6.45
N GLN A 72 7.78 15.91 7.51
CA GLN A 72 7.73 15.15 8.75
C GLN A 72 6.34 15.28 9.37
N VAL A 73 5.72 14.16 9.70
CA VAL A 73 4.41 14.11 10.39
C VAL A 73 4.62 13.88 11.87
N ARG A 74 5.48 12.92 12.25
CA ARG A 74 5.84 12.62 13.64
C ARG A 74 7.07 11.72 13.70
N SER A 75 8.07 12.06 14.52
CA SER A 75 9.26 11.22 14.72
C SER A 75 9.83 10.76 13.36
N ASN A 76 10.05 9.46 13.15
CA ASN A 76 10.54 8.91 11.89
C ASN A 76 9.47 8.73 10.78
N LYS A 77 8.24 9.23 11.01
CA LYS A 77 7.12 9.18 10.06
C LYS A 77 7.04 10.45 9.24
N TYR A 78 7.02 10.29 7.93
CA TYR A 78 6.94 11.34 6.93
C TYR A 78 5.77 11.09 6.00
N ARG A 79 5.31 12.14 5.32
CA ARG A 79 4.27 12.07 4.31
C ARG A 79 4.61 12.94 3.11
N GLY A 80 4.56 12.34 1.94
CA GLY A 80 4.71 13.01 0.66
C GLY A 80 3.46 12.91 -0.20
N ILE A 81 3.50 13.55 -1.35
CA ILE A 81 2.42 13.51 -2.34
C ILE A 81 3.01 13.32 -3.74
N THR A 82 2.44 12.41 -4.51
CA THR A 82 2.80 12.22 -5.92
C THR A 82 2.23 13.34 -6.78
N SER A 83 2.74 13.47 -8.00
CA SER A 83 2.18 14.37 -9.04
C SER A 83 0.69 14.10 -9.32
N THR A 84 0.26 12.84 -9.19
CA THR A 84 -1.15 12.40 -9.34
C THR A 84 -2.01 12.64 -8.09
N GLY A 85 -1.43 13.18 -7.01
CA GLY A 85 -2.15 13.51 -5.79
C GLY A 85 -2.34 12.33 -4.83
N ILE A 86 -1.61 11.22 -5.00
CA ILE A 86 -1.58 10.12 -4.03
C ILE A 86 -0.71 10.54 -2.85
N LYS A 87 -1.29 10.57 -1.66
CA LYS A 87 -0.52 10.78 -0.43
C LYS A 87 0.14 9.46 -0.05
N ILE A 88 1.44 9.48 0.23
CA ILE A 88 2.19 8.31 0.67
C ILE A 88 2.79 8.62 2.04
N GLU A 89 2.53 7.75 3.00
CA GLU A 89 3.24 7.77 4.28
C GLU A 89 4.42 6.84 4.22
N MET A 90 5.50 7.26 4.85
CA MET A 90 6.74 6.51 4.91
C MET A 90 7.38 6.63 6.28
N TYR A 91 8.03 5.55 6.70
CA TYR A 91 8.93 5.55 7.85
C TYR A 91 10.35 5.51 7.34
N LEU A 92 11.19 6.43 7.84
CA LEU A 92 12.59 6.49 7.49
C LEU A 92 13.45 5.89 8.61
N ASN A 93 14.57 5.30 8.22
CA ASN A 93 15.66 4.95 9.12
C ASN A 93 16.45 6.21 9.51
N SER A 94 17.35 6.09 10.50
CA SER A 94 18.18 7.22 10.95
C SER A 94 19.12 7.76 9.87
N ASP A 95 19.48 6.95 8.88
CA ASP A 95 20.30 7.34 7.72
C ASP A 95 19.46 7.99 6.59
N GLY A 96 18.14 8.15 6.78
CA GLY A 96 17.22 8.70 5.79
C GLY A 96 16.69 7.68 4.77
N THR A 97 17.14 6.44 4.78
CA THR A 97 16.61 5.39 3.89
C THR A 97 15.18 5.02 4.26
N ILE A 98 14.39 4.55 3.28
CA ILE A 98 12.98 4.20 3.49
C ILE A 98 12.90 2.80 4.12
N ALA A 99 12.36 2.73 5.33
CA ALA A 99 12.05 1.45 6.00
C ALA A 99 10.73 0.86 5.47
N THR A 100 9.69 1.69 5.34
CA THR A 100 8.40 1.29 4.78
C THR A 100 7.74 2.48 4.10
N ALA A 101 6.93 2.22 3.06
CA ALA A 101 6.09 3.22 2.41
C ALA A 101 4.76 2.61 1.95
N TYR A 102 3.66 3.34 2.13
CA TYR A 102 2.32 2.91 1.73
C TYR A 102 1.44 4.11 1.36
N PRO A 103 0.50 3.96 0.40
CA PRO A 103 -0.40 5.03 0.03
C PRO A 103 -1.49 5.20 1.09
N LEU A 104 -2.08 6.39 1.14
CA LEU A 104 -3.27 6.66 1.94
C LEU A 104 -4.50 6.61 1.05
N TYR A 105 -5.40 5.69 1.37
CA TYR A 105 -6.71 5.62 0.73
C TYR A 105 -7.55 6.86 1.04
N LYS A 106 -8.11 7.48 -0.01
CA LYS A 106 -9.07 8.57 0.14
C LYS A 106 -10.50 8.04 0.00
N LYS A 107 -11.29 8.18 1.06
CA LYS A 107 -12.74 7.90 1.02
C LYS A 107 -13.46 8.86 0.08
#